data_AF-A0A8R2NMK6-F1
#
_entry.id   AF-A0A8R2NMK6-F1
#
_cell.length_a   1.000
_cell.length_b   1.000
_cell.length_c   1.000
_cell.angle_alpha   90.00
_cell.angle_beta   90.00
_cell.angle_gamma   90.00
#
_symmetry.space_group_name_H-M   'P 1'
#
loop_
_entity.id
_entity.type
_entity.pdbx_description
1 polymer ?
#
loop_
_entity_poly.entity_id
_entity_poly.type
_entity_poly.pdbx_seq_one_letter_code
_entity_poly.pdbx_strand_id
1 'polypeptide(L)'
;MLYQYQRLRQSSMNGNGIFCRRLDFSTFNRLPRHMLNSYHVKIEDEGNHGNDETRSFILSSLAAQNQSRVNCVLCSDVMLVFDRYPLVDGTFFLSPKQYNKNAVEVKNEGRALFLNAVCMKCLDGKDADRKLCCRFCATQWDGSSLIMGTMYAYDVFAAMPCCNERLKCNGCQKALMLSHQRLNFYSDYSRKVTCPHCTSVDYHFVKPLAVYYTRQWP
;
A
#
# COMPACT_ATOMS: atom_id res chain seq x y z
N MET A 1 -25.19 -11.99 32.22
CA MET A 1 -24.32 -10.92 31.64
C MET A 1 -22.85 -11.07 32.07
N LEU A 2 -22.30 -12.31 32.12
CA LEU A 2 -20.88 -12.58 32.42
C LEU A 2 -20.24 -13.62 31.49
N TYR A 3 -21.00 -14.16 30.52
CA TYR A 3 -20.52 -15.19 29.56
C TYR A 3 -20.12 -14.65 28.18
N GLN A 4 -20.25 -13.34 27.93
CA GLN A 4 -19.82 -12.72 26.66
C GLN A 4 -18.42 -12.07 26.72
N TYR A 5 -17.88 -11.81 27.91
CA TYR A 5 -16.56 -11.16 28.06
C TYR A 5 -15.37 -12.14 27.99
N GLN A 6 -15.60 -13.46 28.07
CA GLN A 6 -14.53 -14.48 27.97
C GLN A 6 -14.27 -14.98 26.54
N ARG A 7 -15.16 -14.70 25.56
CA ARG A 7 -14.94 -15.11 24.15
C ARG A 7 -13.95 -14.24 23.38
N LEU A 8 -13.56 -13.07 23.90
CA LEU A 8 -12.57 -12.20 23.27
C LEU A 8 -11.12 -12.48 23.72
N ARG A 9 -10.89 -13.43 24.64
CA ARG A 9 -9.55 -13.84 25.10
C ARG A 9 -9.10 -15.24 24.64
N GLN A 10 -9.93 -15.97 23.90
CA GLN A 10 -9.68 -17.38 23.52
C GLN A 10 -9.49 -17.60 22.01
N SER A 11 -8.84 -16.66 21.32
CA SER A 11 -8.36 -16.85 19.94
C SER A 11 -6.87 -16.54 19.79
N SER A 12 -6.09 -16.72 20.86
CA SER A 12 -4.62 -16.71 20.84
C SER A 12 -4.02 -18.07 20.41
N MET A 13 -4.80 -18.95 19.78
CA MET A 13 -4.45 -20.37 19.71
C MET A 13 -3.76 -20.82 18.43
N ASN A 14 -3.23 -19.94 17.55
CA ASN A 14 -2.37 -20.41 16.45
C ASN A 14 -1.43 -19.39 15.79
N GLY A 15 -1.34 -18.13 16.26
CA GLY A 15 -0.52 -17.09 15.63
C GLY A 15 0.70 -16.63 16.45
N ASN A 16 1.67 -15.99 15.80
CA ASN A 16 2.85 -15.43 16.47
C ASN A 16 2.55 -14.04 17.06
N GLY A 17 2.44 -13.96 18.39
CA GLY A 17 2.18 -12.70 19.11
C GLY A 17 0.75 -12.16 18.89
N ILE A 18 0.63 -10.89 18.50
CA ILE A 18 -0.67 -10.22 18.27
C ILE A 18 -1.28 -10.52 16.89
N PHE A 19 -0.55 -11.22 16.02
CA PHE A 19 -0.95 -11.48 14.64
C PHE A 19 -1.58 -12.87 14.52
N CYS A 20 -2.62 -12.97 13.70
CA CYS A 20 -3.28 -14.26 13.46
C CYS A 20 -2.50 -15.10 12.46
N ARG A 21 -2.53 -16.42 12.62
CA ARG A 21 -2.07 -17.33 11.56
C ARG A 21 -3.11 -17.44 10.48
N ARG A 22 -2.67 -17.31 9.22
CA ARG A 22 -3.56 -17.52 8.07
C ARG A 22 -3.79 -19.01 7.88
N LEU A 23 -5.03 -19.44 8.05
CA LEU A 23 -5.46 -20.83 7.80
C LEU A 23 -6.26 -20.97 6.50
N ASP A 24 -6.73 -19.85 5.96
CA ASP A 24 -7.58 -19.81 4.78
C ASP A 24 -7.08 -18.79 3.75
N PHE A 25 -7.11 -19.21 2.48
CA PHE A 25 -6.73 -18.43 1.31
C PHE A 25 -7.93 -18.19 0.37
N SER A 26 -9.14 -18.62 0.76
CA SER A 26 -10.36 -18.49 -0.04
C SER A 26 -10.68 -17.06 -0.44
N THR A 27 -10.24 -16.05 0.33
CA THR A 27 -10.35 -14.64 -0.04
C THR A 27 -9.77 -14.37 -1.43
N PHE A 28 -8.64 -15.01 -1.78
CA PHE A 28 -7.99 -14.83 -3.08
C PHE A 28 -8.78 -15.45 -4.23
N ASN A 29 -9.72 -16.37 -4.00
CA ASN A 29 -10.60 -16.91 -5.05
C ASN A 29 -11.52 -15.85 -5.69
N ARG A 30 -11.60 -14.65 -5.10
CA ARG A 30 -12.27 -13.49 -5.68
C ARG A 30 -11.46 -12.84 -6.81
N LEU A 31 -10.16 -13.13 -6.88
CA LEU A 31 -9.31 -12.67 -7.97
C LEU A 31 -9.62 -13.48 -9.24
N PRO A 32 -9.46 -12.86 -10.43
CA PRO A 32 -9.45 -13.60 -11.68
C PRO A 32 -8.47 -14.78 -11.60
N ARG A 33 -8.85 -15.95 -12.13
CA ARG A 33 -8.04 -17.19 -12.05
C ARG A 33 -6.59 -17.01 -12.53
N HIS A 34 -6.35 -16.12 -13.51
CA HIS A 34 -5.01 -15.84 -14.03
C HIS A 34 -4.11 -15.03 -13.07
N MET A 35 -4.66 -14.47 -11.99
CA MET A 35 -3.92 -13.76 -10.93
C MET A 35 -3.65 -14.67 -9.72
N LEU A 36 -4.08 -15.94 -9.75
CA LEU A 36 -3.78 -16.91 -8.70
C LEU A 36 -2.44 -17.62 -8.98
N ASN A 37 -1.34 -16.86 -8.90
CA ASN A 37 0.02 -17.37 -9.07
C ASN A 37 1.03 -16.51 -8.29
N SER A 38 2.28 -16.99 -8.23
CA SER A 38 3.38 -16.34 -7.51
C SER A 38 3.78 -14.96 -8.06
N TYR A 39 3.35 -14.61 -9.27
CA TYR A 39 3.59 -13.28 -9.86
C TYR A 39 2.60 -12.22 -9.38
N HIS A 40 1.48 -12.61 -8.77
CA HIS A 40 0.42 -11.69 -8.35
C HIS A 40 0.08 -11.81 -6.87
N VAL A 41 0.34 -12.96 -6.25
CA VAL A 41 0.17 -13.18 -4.81
C VAL A 41 1.47 -13.75 -4.24
N LYS A 42 2.07 -13.03 -3.29
CA LYS A 42 3.23 -13.49 -2.55
C LYS A 42 2.79 -14.55 -1.55
N ILE A 43 3.14 -15.80 -1.81
CA ILE A 43 2.99 -16.92 -0.88
C ILE A 43 4.37 -17.21 -0.27
N GLU A 44 4.40 -17.77 0.95
CA GLU A 44 5.66 -18.32 1.49
C GLU A 44 6.12 -19.47 0.61
N ASP A 45 7.27 -19.30 -0.05
CA ASP A 45 8.07 -20.43 -0.50
C ASP A 45 8.99 -20.83 0.65
N GLU A 46 9.18 -22.14 0.87
CA GLU A 46 10.10 -22.76 1.85
C GLU A 46 11.59 -22.36 1.66
N GLY A 47 11.89 -21.42 0.76
CA GLY A 47 13.23 -20.97 0.37
C GLY A 47 13.70 -19.67 1.03
N ASN A 48 14.41 -19.81 2.15
CA ASN A 48 15.55 -19.04 2.68
C ASN A 48 15.63 -17.49 2.55
N HIS A 49 15.59 -16.87 3.75
CA HIS A 49 16.22 -15.63 4.22
C HIS A 49 15.73 -14.26 3.68
N GLY A 50 15.59 -14.04 2.38
CA GLY A 50 15.31 -12.68 1.86
C GLY A 50 13.87 -12.18 2.12
N ASN A 51 12.91 -13.10 2.14
CA ASN A 51 11.49 -12.77 2.37
C ASN A 51 11.18 -12.48 3.85
N ASP A 52 12.09 -12.91 4.74
CA ASP A 52 11.91 -12.82 6.18
C ASP A 52 12.21 -11.42 6.71
N GLU A 53 13.17 -10.69 6.12
CA GLU A 53 13.51 -9.33 6.54
C GLU A 53 12.34 -8.37 6.35
N THR A 54 11.70 -8.39 5.17
CA THR A 54 10.53 -7.54 4.89
C THR A 54 9.37 -7.88 5.82
N ARG A 55 9.11 -9.18 6.03
CA ARG A 55 8.07 -9.65 6.95
C ARG A 55 8.36 -9.21 8.38
N SER A 56 9.56 -9.48 8.86
CA SER A 56 10.03 -9.12 10.20
C SER A 56 9.97 -7.61 10.43
N PHE A 57 10.39 -6.81 9.44
CA PHE A 57 10.28 -5.35 9.47
C PHE A 57 8.83 -4.87 9.64
N ILE A 58 7.90 -5.40 8.84
CA ILE A 58 6.47 -5.02 8.92
C ILE A 58 5.88 -5.44 10.27
N LEU A 59 6.06 -6.70 10.66
CA LEU A 59 5.46 -7.25 11.87
C LEU A 59 6.03 -6.60 13.13
N SER A 60 7.34 -6.36 13.20
CA SER A 60 7.96 -5.67 14.33
C SER A 60 7.49 -4.21 14.43
N SER A 61 7.41 -3.49 13.30
CA SER A 61 6.91 -2.11 13.26
C SER A 61 5.46 -2.00 13.77
N LEU A 62 4.59 -2.90 13.32
CA LEU A 62 3.19 -2.95 13.73
C LEU A 62 3.03 -3.42 15.18
N ALA A 63 3.80 -4.40 15.63
CA ALA A 63 3.79 -4.89 17.00
C ALA A 63 4.24 -3.81 18.00
N ALA A 64 5.24 -3.00 17.64
CA ALA A 64 5.69 -1.87 18.45
C ALA A 64 4.58 -0.83 18.71
N GLN A 65 3.59 -0.74 17.81
CA GLN A 65 2.41 0.13 17.94
C GLN A 65 1.15 -0.63 18.40
N ASN A 66 1.27 -1.91 18.76
CA ASN A 66 0.17 -2.80 19.12
C ASN A 66 -0.96 -2.84 18.06
N GLN A 67 -0.59 -2.82 16.78
CA GLN A 67 -1.53 -2.81 15.66
C GLN A 67 -1.55 -4.16 14.92
N SER A 68 -2.57 -4.98 15.18
CA SER A 68 -2.82 -6.23 14.44
C SER A 68 -3.73 -6.04 13.21
N ARG A 69 -4.08 -4.80 12.90
CA ARG A 69 -5.01 -4.42 11.84
C ARG A 69 -4.55 -3.14 11.16
N VAL A 70 -4.81 -3.04 9.86
CA VAL A 70 -4.50 -1.85 9.06
C VAL A 70 -5.69 -1.48 8.17
N ASN A 71 -5.79 -0.21 7.82
CA ASN A 71 -6.87 0.28 6.97
C ASN A 71 -6.38 0.46 5.54
N CYS A 72 -7.21 0.11 4.57
CA CYS A 72 -7.00 0.49 3.18
C CYS A 72 -7.01 2.03 3.06
N VAL A 73 -6.00 2.61 2.40
CA VAL A 73 -5.94 4.07 2.17
C VAL A 73 -7.04 4.60 1.24
N LEU A 74 -7.69 3.72 0.47
CA LEU A 74 -8.72 4.08 -0.51
C LEU A 74 -10.13 3.96 0.05
N CYS A 75 -10.52 2.78 0.54
CA CYS A 75 -11.88 2.53 1.03
C CYS A 75 -12.00 2.53 2.56
N SER A 76 -10.90 2.68 3.29
CA SER A 76 -10.85 2.58 4.76
C SER A 76 -11.25 1.23 5.36
N ASP A 77 -11.58 0.22 4.52
CA ASP A 77 -11.82 -1.17 4.94
C ASP A 77 -10.65 -1.66 5.81
N VAL A 78 -10.99 -2.29 6.94
CA VAL A 78 -10.03 -2.84 7.89
C VAL A 78 -9.58 -4.22 7.45
N MET A 79 -8.28 -4.45 7.38
CA MET A 79 -7.63 -5.72 7.05
C MET A 79 -6.89 -6.26 8.27
N LEU A 80 -6.98 -7.58 8.47
CA LEU A 80 -6.15 -8.27 9.45
C LEU A 80 -4.73 -8.38 8.95
N VAL A 81 -3.77 -8.30 9.88
CA VAL A 81 -2.36 -8.58 9.61
C VAL A 81 -2.05 -10.01 10.07
N PHE A 82 -1.49 -10.80 9.17
CA PHE A 82 -1.12 -12.19 9.40
C PHE A 82 0.38 -12.34 9.67
N ASP A 83 0.75 -13.36 10.43
CA ASP A 83 2.14 -13.62 10.80
C ASP A 83 2.99 -14.25 9.67
N ARG A 84 2.32 -14.71 8.61
CA ARG A 84 2.89 -15.34 7.40
C ARG A 84 2.29 -14.75 6.14
N TYR A 85 3.01 -14.86 5.03
CA TYR A 85 2.51 -14.38 3.74
C TYR A 85 1.26 -15.16 3.28
N PRO A 86 0.32 -14.50 2.58
CA PRO A 86 0.14 -13.05 2.42
C PRO A 86 -0.16 -12.32 3.74
N LEU A 87 0.63 -11.29 4.06
CA LEU A 87 0.53 -10.59 5.35
C LEU A 87 -0.77 -9.80 5.51
N VAL A 88 -1.41 -9.41 4.41
CA VAL A 88 -2.72 -8.77 4.36
C VAL A 88 -3.46 -9.21 3.11
N ASP A 89 -4.80 -9.08 3.11
CA ASP A 89 -5.63 -9.24 1.90
C ASP A 89 -5.52 -7.99 0.99
N GLY A 90 -4.30 -7.71 0.54
CA GLY A 90 -3.92 -6.48 -0.15
C GLY A 90 -2.41 -6.36 -0.25
N THR A 91 -1.89 -5.14 -0.33
CA THR A 91 -0.46 -4.87 -0.43
C THR A 91 -0.07 -3.70 0.47
N PHE A 92 1.06 -3.84 1.17
CA PHE A 92 1.68 -2.75 1.90
C PHE A 92 2.54 -1.88 0.99
N PHE A 93 2.73 -0.63 1.37
CA PHE A 93 3.71 0.23 0.74
C PHE A 93 4.19 1.33 1.68
N LEU A 94 5.41 1.79 1.46
CA LEU A 94 6.01 2.91 2.18
C LEU A 94 5.80 4.20 1.39
N SER A 95 5.30 5.24 2.06
CA SER A 95 5.17 6.57 1.47
C SER A 95 5.68 7.63 2.44
N PRO A 96 6.30 8.71 1.97
CA PRO A 96 6.58 9.87 2.81
C PRO A 96 5.30 10.56 3.31
N LYS A 97 4.13 10.21 2.75
CA LYS A 97 2.84 10.76 3.12
C LYS A 97 2.06 9.80 4.02
N GLN A 98 1.53 10.36 5.10
CA GLN A 98 0.59 9.66 5.97
C GLN A 98 -0.81 9.73 5.37
N TYR A 99 -1.28 8.65 4.74
CA TYR A 99 -2.64 8.63 4.14
C TYR A 99 -3.74 8.32 5.15
N ASN A 100 -3.43 7.52 6.16
CA ASN A 100 -4.33 7.18 7.25
C ASN A 100 -3.75 7.70 8.57
N LYS A 101 -4.59 8.27 9.45
CA LYS A 101 -4.16 8.78 10.77
C LYS A 101 -3.47 7.73 11.64
N ASN A 102 -3.81 6.46 11.43
CA ASN A 102 -3.28 5.33 12.19
C ASN A 102 -2.10 4.64 11.47
N ALA A 103 -1.61 5.17 10.35
CA ALA A 103 -0.47 4.60 9.65
C ALA A 103 0.79 4.72 10.52
N VAL A 104 1.52 3.61 10.66
CA VAL A 104 2.74 3.53 11.47
C VAL A 104 3.87 4.28 10.76
N GLU A 105 4.51 5.19 11.47
CA GLU A 105 5.78 5.77 11.02
C GLU A 105 6.92 4.76 11.25
N VAL A 106 7.72 4.53 10.22
CA VAL A 106 8.84 3.59 10.19
C VAL A 106 10.07 4.28 9.63
N LYS A 107 11.26 3.78 10.00
CA LYS A 107 12.52 4.22 9.40
C LYS A 107 13.00 3.19 8.38
N ASN A 108 13.14 3.60 7.13
CA ASN A 108 13.68 2.78 6.06
C ASN A 108 14.80 3.55 5.34
N GLU A 109 16.01 2.98 5.27
CA GLU A 109 17.20 3.62 4.68
C GLU A 109 17.44 5.06 5.19
N GLY A 110 17.30 5.26 6.51
CA GLY A 110 17.48 6.57 7.16
C GLY A 110 16.35 7.58 6.93
N ARG A 111 15.26 7.20 6.24
CA ARG A 111 14.10 8.06 5.97
C ARG A 111 12.92 7.67 6.85
N ALA A 112 12.27 8.67 7.46
CA ALA A 112 10.97 8.50 8.09
C ALA A 112 9.88 8.40 7.01
N LEU A 113 9.19 7.27 6.97
CA LEU A 113 8.12 6.95 6.02
C LEU A 113 6.93 6.36 6.79
N PHE A 114 5.77 6.31 6.14
CA PHE A 114 4.57 5.71 6.70
C PHE A 114 4.26 4.39 6.02
N LEU A 115 4.00 3.36 6.83
CA LEU A 115 3.50 2.06 6.39
C LEU A 115 2.01 2.18 6.08
N ASN A 116 1.67 2.08 4.80
CA ASN A 116 0.33 2.19 4.28
C ASN A 116 -0.10 0.87 3.63
N ALA A 117 -1.40 0.67 3.42
CA ALA A 117 -1.93 -0.52 2.77
C ALA A 117 -3.05 -0.19 1.78
N VAL A 118 -3.13 -0.97 0.69
CA VAL A 118 -4.28 -0.98 -0.24
C VAL A 118 -4.87 -2.38 -0.22
N CYS A 119 -6.19 -2.50 -0.03
CA CYS A 119 -6.85 -3.80 -0.05
C CYS A 119 -6.95 -4.37 -1.47
N MET A 120 -7.06 -5.69 -1.55
CA MET A 120 -7.20 -6.43 -2.81
C MET A 120 -8.32 -5.90 -3.71
N LYS A 121 -9.48 -5.54 -3.13
CA LYS A 121 -10.62 -4.99 -3.90
C LYS A 121 -10.29 -3.67 -4.59
N CYS A 122 -9.44 -2.85 -3.97
CA CYS A 122 -9.02 -1.57 -4.55
C CYS A 122 -7.82 -1.72 -5.49
N LEU A 123 -7.04 -2.80 -5.37
CA LEU A 123 -5.91 -3.09 -6.26
C LEU A 123 -6.35 -3.65 -7.61
N ASP A 124 -7.39 -4.50 -7.62
CA ASP A 124 -7.81 -5.24 -8.82
C ASP A 124 -8.14 -4.31 -10.01
N GLY A 125 -8.60 -3.08 -9.75
CA GLY A 125 -8.87 -2.07 -10.79
C GLY A 125 -9.98 -2.46 -11.79
N LYS A 126 -10.48 -3.70 -11.73
CA LYS A 126 -11.49 -4.26 -12.62
C LYS A 126 -12.86 -4.40 -11.95
N ASP A 127 -12.93 -4.13 -10.65
CA ASP A 127 -14.19 -4.03 -9.92
C ASP A 127 -15.00 -2.87 -10.51
N ALA A 128 -16.08 -3.20 -11.22
CA ALA A 128 -16.94 -2.25 -11.91
C ALA A 128 -17.52 -1.20 -10.95
N ASP A 129 -17.67 -1.58 -9.68
CA ASP A 129 -18.26 -0.77 -8.62
C ASP A 129 -17.20 -0.01 -7.81
N ARG A 130 -15.90 -0.18 -8.08
CA ARG A 130 -14.84 0.47 -7.28
C ARG A 130 -13.76 1.10 -8.17
N LYS A 131 -14.04 2.31 -8.66
CA LYS A 131 -13.10 3.03 -9.54
C LYS A 131 -12.40 4.18 -8.82
N LEU A 132 -11.09 4.23 -9.01
CA LEU A 132 -10.26 5.36 -8.59
C LEU A 132 -9.76 6.09 -9.85
N CYS A 133 -10.35 7.23 -10.18
CA CYS A 133 -10.04 7.94 -11.43
C CYS A 133 -9.29 9.23 -11.14
N CYS A 134 -8.29 9.55 -11.97
CA CYS A 134 -7.60 10.83 -11.87
C CYS A 134 -8.56 11.98 -12.17
N ARG A 135 -8.55 13.03 -11.33
CA ARG A 135 -9.42 14.21 -11.52
C ARG A 135 -9.09 15.04 -12.77
N PHE A 136 -7.89 14.86 -13.32
CA PHE A 136 -7.38 15.72 -14.38
C PHE A 136 -7.46 15.08 -15.77
N CYS A 137 -7.20 13.78 -15.88
CA CYS A 137 -7.24 13.06 -17.16
C CYS A 137 -8.28 11.94 -17.21
N ALA A 138 -9.07 11.76 -16.14
CA ALA A 138 -10.05 10.69 -15.97
C ALA A 138 -9.49 9.25 -16.05
N THR A 139 -8.19 9.07 -16.31
CA THR A 139 -7.55 7.75 -16.33
C THR A 139 -7.75 7.06 -14.99
N GLN A 140 -8.28 5.84 -15.06
CA GLN A 140 -8.43 4.97 -13.91
C GLN A 140 -7.05 4.50 -13.43
N TRP A 141 -6.81 4.58 -12.13
CA TRP A 141 -5.69 3.94 -11.49
C TRP A 141 -5.99 2.46 -11.31
N ASP A 142 -5.02 1.64 -11.72
CA ASP A 142 -5.05 0.19 -11.66
C ASP A 142 -3.79 -0.28 -10.92
N GLY A 143 -3.97 -1.08 -9.87
CA GLY A 143 -2.90 -1.66 -9.07
C GLY A 143 -2.57 -3.11 -9.46
N SER A 144 -3.08 -3.61 -10.59
CA SER A 144 -2.98 -5.02 -11.01
C SER A 144 -1.56 -5.51 -11.23
N SER A 145 -0.61 -4.61 -11.47
CA SER A 145 0.82 -4.93 -11.56
C SER A 145 1.51 -5.11 -10.19
N LEU A 146 0.80 -4.81 -9.09
CA LEU A 146 1.33 -4.93 -7.73
C LEU A 146 1.06 -6.33 -7.19
N ILE A 147 2.08 -6.91 -6.58
CA ILE A 147 2.00 -8.21 -5.92
C ILE A 147 1.29 -8.04 -4.58
N MET A 148 0.29 -8.88 -4.34
CA MET A 148 -0.45 -8.96 -3.09
C MET A 148 0.32 -9.71 -2.02
N GLY A 149 0.07 -9.37 -0.76
CA GLY A 149 0.65 -10.01 0.41
C GLY A 149 2.01 -9.47 0.83
N THR A 150 2.66 -8.63 0.02
CA THR A 150 4.00 -8.08 0.26
C THR A 150 3.99 -6.57 0.52
N MET A 151 5.17 -5.95 0.53
CA MET A 151 5.37 -4.51 0.68
C MET A 151 6.26 -3.93 -0.42
N TYR A 152 5.92 -2.72 -0.89
CA TYR A 152 6.78 -1.90 -1.73
C TYR A 152 7.44 -0.77 -0.94
N ALA A 153 8.75 -0.55 -1.12
CA ALA A 153 9.48 0.54 -0.47
C ALA A 153 9.31 1.92 -1.17
N TYR A 154 8.18 2.13 -1.84
CA TYR A 154 7.85 3.35 -2.58
C TYR A 154 6.34 3.60 -2.61
N ASP A 155 5.94 4.84 -2.86
CA ASP A 155 4.55 5.25 -3.01
C ASP A 155 3.97 4.73 -4.32
N VAL A 156 3.07 3.75 -4.22
CA VAL A 156 2.48 3.05 -5.37
C VAL A 156 1.58 3.95 -6.23
N PHE A 157 1.07 5.06 -5.71
CA PHE A 157 0.30 6.02 -6.50
C PHE A 157 1.21 6.99 -7.24
N ALA A 158 2.35 7.36 -6.66
CA ALA A 158 3.36 8.22 -7.30
C ALA A 158 4.08 7.49 -8.45
N ALA A 159 4.35 6.19 -8.27
CA ALA A 159 5.07 5.35 -9.23
C ALA A 159 4.41 5.22 -10.61
N MET A 160 3.10 5.46 -10.70
CA MET A 160 2.32 5.31 -11.93
C MET A 160 1.60 6.63 -12.29
N PRO A 161 2.34 7.67 -12.72
CA PRO A 161 1.73 8.93 -13.11
C PRO A 161 0.96 8.79 -14.43
N CYS A 162 -0.32 9.15 -14.42
CA CYS A 162 -1.18 9.05 -15.61
C CYS A 162 -1.21 10.32 -16.48
N CYS A 163 -0.79 11.48 -15.97
CA CYS A 163 -0.80 12.75 -16.70
C CYS A 163 0.21 13.76 -16.15
N ASN A 164 0.43 14.87 -16.88
CA ASN A 164 1.37 15.93 -16.51
C ASN A 164 1.04 16.60 -15.17
N GLU A 165 -0.23 16.62 -14.74
CA GLU A 165 -0.59 17.16 -13.43
C GLU A 165 0.08 16.39 -12.29
N ARG A 166 0.33 15.09 -12.48
CA ARG A 166 1.07 14.25 -11.52
C ARG A 166 2.56 14.60 -11.44
N LEU A 167 3.10 15.27 -12.45
CA LEU A 167 4.53 15.57 -12.62
C LEU A 167 4.89 17.03 -12.32
N LYS A 168 3.96 17.81 -11.75
CA LYS A 168 4.18 19.20 -11.38
C LYS A 168 4.84 19.34 -10.01
N CYS A 169 5.57 20.44 -9.81
CA CYS A 169 6.06 20.85 -8.50
C CYS A 169 4.89 21.12 -7.54
N ASN A 170 5.03 20.76 -6.26
CA ASN A 170 4.02 21.07 -5.23
C ASN A 170 3.94 22.56 -4.89
N GLY A 171 5.05 23.30 -5.02
CA GLY A 171 5.10 24.74 -4.74
C GLY A 171 4.62 25.58 -5.92
N CYS A 172 5.38 25.59 -7.03
CA CYS A 172 5.11 26.49 -8.15
C CYS A 172 4.19 25.94 -9.25
N GLN A 173 3.76 24.68 -9.14
CA GLN A 173 2.90 24.00 -10.13
C GLN A 173 3.49 23.89 -11.57
N LYS A 174 4.75 24.27 -11.78
CA LYS A 174 5.45 24.05 -13.06
C LYS A 174 5.83 22.57 -13.21
N ALA A 175 5.82 22.07 -14.43
CA ALA A 175 6.21 20.70 -14.75
C ALA A 175 7.68 20.46 -14.40
N LEU A 176 7.95 19.34 -13.72
CA LEU A 176 9.31 18.90 -13.40
C LEU A 176 9.88 17.96 -14.45
N MET A 177 9.01 17.27 -15.18
CA MET A 177 9.35 16.35 -16.26
C MET A 177 8.27 16.43 -17.35
N LEU A 178 8.64 16.08 -18.58
CA LEU A 178 7.68 15.95 -19.68
C LEU A 178 6.94 14.60 -19.59
N SER A 179 5.71 14.51 -20.11
CA SER A 179 4.87 13.29 -20.04
C SER A 179 5.51 12.03 -20.61
N HIS A 180 6.37 12.18 -21.63
CA HIS A 180 7.07 11.06 -22.26
C HIS A 180 8.32 10.63 -21.49
N GLN A 181 8.83 11.49 -20.61
CA GLN A 181 9.97 11.16 -19.76
C GLN A 181 9.47 10.34 -18.58
N ARG A 182 10.03 9.14 -18.44
CA ARG A 182 9.81 8.27 -17.29
C ARG A 182 11.09 8.14 -16.51
N LEU A 183 10.95 8.07 -15.19
CA LEU A 183 12.07 7.69 -14.34
C LEU A 183 12.33 6.19 -14.53
N ASN A 184 13.60 5.79 -14.40
CA ASN A 184 14.00 4.41 -14.62
C ASN A 184 13.43 3.47 -13.56
N PHE A 185 13.24 3.96 -12.34
CA PHE A 185 12.75 3.17 -11.22
C PHE A 185 11.49 3.78 -10.61
N TYR A 186 10.52 2.91 -10.27
CA TYR A 186 9.30 3.33 -9.56
C TYR A 186 9.58 4.03 -8.24
N SER A 187 10.66 3.65 -7.55
CA SER A 187 11.09 4.26 -6.29
C SER A 187 11.58 5.70 -6.44
N ASP A 188 12.03 6.12 -7.63
CA ASP A 188 12.47 7.50 -7.87
C ASP A 188 11.32 8.50 -7.75
N TYR A 189 10.09 8.08 -8.07
CA TYR A 189 8.90 8.92 -7.88
C TYR A 189 8.61 9.22 -6.40
N SER A 190 9.23 8.50 -5.46
CA SER A 190 9.04 8.69 -4.02
C SER A 190 10.21 9.41 -3.34
N ARG A 191 11.15 9.97 -4.11
CA ARG A 191 12.31 10.70 -3.59
C ARG A 191 12.02 12.19 -3.50
N LYS A 192 12.75 12.88 -2.61
CA LYS A 192 12.80 14.34 -2.62
C LYS A 192 13.60 14.78 -3.84
N VAL A 193 13.08 15.74 -4.58
CA VAL A 193 13.79 16.35 -5.71
C VAL A 193 13.72 17.86 -5.59
N THR A 194 14.77 18.54 -6.02
CA THR A 194 14.81 20.00 -6.06
C THR A 194 14.08 20.49 -7.30
N CYS A 195 13.09 21.38 -7.14
CA CYS A 195 12.43 22.00 -8.27
C CYS A 195 13.39 22.94 -9.02
N PRO A 196 13.61 22.77 -10.34
CA PRO A 196 14.48 23.66 -11.10
C PRO A 196 13.90 25.07 -11.30
N HIS A 197 12.60 25.26 -11.04
CA HIS A 197 11.90 26.53 -11.25
C HIS A 197 11.77 27.40 -10.01
N CYS A 198 11.63 26.79 -8.83
CA CYS A 198 11.39 27.52 -7.57
C CYS A 198 12.24 27.00 -6.40
N THR A 199 13.22 26.15 -6.68
CA THR A 199 14.24 25.63 -5.73
C THR A 199 13.71 24.87 -4.50
N SER A 200 12.39 24.66 -4.38
CA SER A 200 11.81 23.89 -3.28
C SER A 200 12.27 22.43 -3.36
N VAL A 201 12.63 21.84 -2.23
CA VAL A 201 13.00 20.42 -2.12
C VAL A 201 11.88 19.66 -1.42
N ASP A 202 11.17 18.80 -2.16
CA ASP A 202 10.01 18.09 -1.63
C ASP A 202 9.73 16.79 -2.41
N TYR A 203 8.80 15.97 -1.91
CA TYR A 203 8.27 14.77 -2.57
C TYR A 203 7.24 15.16 -3.64
N HIS A 204 7.72 15.81 -4.71
CA HIS A 204 6.85 16.46 -5.67
C HIS A 204 5.87 15.53 -6.39
N PHE A 205 6.23 14.27 -6.63
CA PHE A 205 5.37 13.30 -7.31
C PHE A 205 4.40 12.56 -6.37
N VAL A 206 4.58 12.67 -5.04
CA VAL A 206 3.67 12.10 -4.04
C VAL A 206 2.52 13.07 -3.78
N LYS A 207 1.44 12.90 -4.56
CA LYS A 207 0.29 13.81 -4.53
C LYS A 207 -0.77 13.39 -3.50
N PRO A 208 -1.48 14.34 -2.85
CA PRO A 208 -2.62 14.01 -2.01
C PRO A 208 -3.72 13.29 -2.79
N LEU A 209 -4.12 12.08 -2.34
CA LEU A 209 -5.14 11.28 -3.03
C LEU A 209 -6.47 12.01 -3.11
N ALA A 210 -6.88 12.70 -2.04
CA ALA A 210 -8.15 13.44 -1.99
C ALA A 210 -8.23 14.61 -2.99
N VAL A 211 -7.08 15.09 -3.49
CA VAL A 211 -7.01 16.18 -4.47
C VAL A 211 -6.90 15.63 -5.89
N TYR A 212 -6.16 14.55 -6.08
CA TYR A 212 -5.83 14.04 -7.43
C TYR A 212 -6.71 12.90 -7.92
N TYR A 213 -7.44 12.25 -7.03
CA TYR A 213 -8.33 11.15 -7.39
C TYR A 213 -9.77 11.42 -6.96
N THR A 214 -10.68 10.99 -7.82
CA THR A 214 -12.09 10.81 -7.50
C THR A 214 -12.38 9.34 -7.28
N ARG A 215 -13.22 9.14 -6.28
CA ARG A 215 -13.58 7.91 -5.64
C ARG A 215 -15.00 7.58 -6.10
N GLN A 216 -15.15 6.55 -6.91
CA GLN A 216 -16.45 6.12 -7.45
C GLN A 216 -16.76 4.74 -6.87
N TRP A 217 -17.39 4.74 -5.68
CA TRP A 217 -17.97 3.57 -5.01
C TRP A 217 -19.49 3.77 -4.90
N PRO A 218 -20.30 2.70 -4.85
CA PRO A 218 -21.68 2.75 -4.39
C PRO A 218 -21.83 3.36 -3.00
#